data_AF-A0AAW1LTM1-F1
#
_entry.id   AF-A0AAW1LTM1-F1
#
_cell.length_a   1.000
_cell.length_b   1.000
_cell.length_c   1.000
_cell.angle_alpha   90.00
_cell.angle_beta   90.00
_cell.angle_gamma   90.00
#
_symmetry.space_group_name_H-M   'P 1'
#
loop_
_entity.id
_entity.type
_entity.pdbx_description
1 polymer ?
#
loop_
_entity_poly.entity_id
_entity_poly.type
_entity_poly.pdbx_seq_one_letter_code
_entity_poly.pdbx_strand_id
1 'polypeptide(L)'
;MISYADDSFLTYGLNIEDAALEASVRFTALQDWFSENRLILNNQKTQALIFKTKNSVETIIDDIMLGDFKVPINSDAKILGIHLDVGLNWHAHIAQLNLIALRTSRKYISYETLTMVYRVFVTQKKNISPMKLLLWCIEYSSRKKKTE
;
A
#
# COMPACT_ATOMS: atom_id res chain seq x y z
N MET A 1 -13.77 10.43 1.75
CA MET A 1 -13.87 9.01 2.13
C MET A 1 -13.86 8.17 0.86
N ILE A 2 -13.02 7.14 0.82
CA ILE A 2 -12.99 6.14 -0.26
C ILE A 2 -13.41 4.83 0.38
N SER A 3 -14.27 4.04 -0.27
CA SER A 3 -14.70 2.75 0.25
C SER A 3 -14.74 1.70 -0.87
N TYR A 4 -14.53 0.44 -0.47
CA TYR A 4 -14.64 -0.71 -1.34
C TYR A 4 -15.17 -1.89 -0.54
N ALA A 5 -16.34 -2.42 -0.91
CA ALA A 5 -17.06 -3.42 -0.12
C ALA A 5 -17.21 -2.95 1.35
N ASP A 6 -16.69 -3.70 2.31
CA ASP A 6 -16.67 -3.36 3.74
C ASP A 6 -15.47 -2.51 4.18
N ASP A 7 -14.42 -2.40 3.34
CA ASP A 7 -13.25 -1.58 3.65
C ASP A 7 -13.55 -0.09 3.43
N SER A 8 -13.27 0.73 4.45
CA SER A 8 -13.47 2.18 4.43
C SER A 8 -12.18 2.91 4.75
N PHE A 9 -11.85 3.92 3.95
CA PHE A 9 -10.61 4.69 4.04
C PHE A 9 -10.90 6.17 4.25
N LEU A 10 -10.19 6.72 5.22
CA LEU A 10 -10.20 8.12 5.56
C LEU A 10 -8.81 8.72 5.30
N THR A 11 -8.78 9.86 4.62
CA THR A 11 -7.55 10.52 4.18
C THR A 11 -7.59 11.97 4.62
N TYR A 12 -6.55 12.43 5.29
CA TYR A 12 -6.50 13.74 5.93
C TYR A 12 -5.24 14.52 5.55
N GLY A 13 -5.25 15.82 5.88
CA GLY A 13 -4.37 16.85 5.33
C GLY A 13 -2.90 16.84 5.80
N LEU A 14 -2.26 18.00 5.63
CA LEU A 14 -0.80 18.17 5.68
C LEU A 14 -0.20 18.21 7.09
N ASN A 15 -0.97 18.63 8.10
CA ASN A 15 -0.55 18.65 9.50
C ASN A 15 -1.17 17.47 10.23
N ILE A 16 -0.36 16.75 11.01
CA ILE A 16 -0.77 15.59 11.79
C ILE A 16 -1.84 15.95 12.84
N GLU A 17 -1.70 17.09 13.50
CA GLU A 17 -2.63 17.51 14.58
C GLU A 17 -4.02 17.81 14.01
N ASP A 18 -4.07 18.63 12.96
CA ASP A 18 -5.32 18.96 12.25
C ASP A 18 -5.93 17.71 11.61
N ALA A 19 -5.08 16.84 11.03
CA ALA A 19 -5.50 15.58 10.43
C ALA A 19 -6.10 14.63 11.47
N ALA A 20 -5.51 14.53 12.66
CA ALA A 20 -6.01 13.68 13.74
C ALA A 20 -7.35 14.21 14.28
N LEU A 21 -7.48 15.54 14.44
CA LEU A 21 -8.74 16.15 14.86
C LEU A 21 -9.85 15.92 13.84
N GLU A 22 -9.58 16.18 12.55
CA GLU A 22 -10.56 15.95 11.49
C GLU A 22 -10.89 14.45 11.35
N ALA A 23 -9.89 13.58 11.53
CA ALA A 23 -10.09 12.15 11.57
C ALA A 23 -11.03 11.74 12.68
N SER A 24 -10.82 12.25 13.88
CA SER A 24 -11.65 11.97 15.05
C SER A 24 -13.10 12.39 14.82
N VAL A 25 -13.34 13.62 14.34
CA VAL A 25 -14.70 14.13 14.07
C VAL A 25 -15.43 13.26 13.04
N ARG A 26 -14.76 12.90 11.93
CA ARG A 26 -15.37 12.08 10.88
C ARG A 26 -15.55 10.63 11.30
N PHE A 27 -14.63 10.09 12.10
CA PHE A 27 -14.71 8.73 12.62
C PHE A 27 -15.88 8.57 13.58
N THR A 28 -16.13 9.55 14.47
CA THR A 28 -17.32 9.54 15.33
C THR A 28 -18.61 9.56 14.51
N ALA A 29 -18.72 10.43 13.52
CA ALA A 29 -19.91 10.46 12.64
C ALA A 29 -20.12 9.14 11.88
N LEU A 30 -19.03 8.47 11.49
CA LEU A 30 -19.11 7.15 10.86
C LEU A 30 -19.56 6.08 11.84
N GLN A 31 -19.06 6.09 13.07
CA GLN A 31 -19.49 5.14 14.10
C GLN A 31 -20.98 5.26 14.40
N ASP A 32 -21.48 6.49 14.52
CA ASP A 32 -22.90 6.75 14.72
C ASP A 32 -23.71 6.15 13.57
N TRP A 33 -23.29 6.41 12.33
CA TRP A 33 -23.93 5.85 11.14
C TRP A 33 -23.87 4.32 11.10
N PHE A 34 -22.72 3.71 11.42
CA PHE A 34 -22.60 2.25 11.47
C PHE A 34 -23.52 1.66 12.54
N SER A 35 -23.57 2.27 13.73
CA SER A 35 -24.43 1.85 14.85
C SER A 35 -25.92 1.92 14.50
N GLU A 36 -26.36 3.03 13.91
CA GLU A 36 -27.74 3.21 13.42
C GLU A 36 -28.12 2.15 12.37
N ASN A 37 -27.16 1.74 11.54
CA ASN A 37 -27.34 0.72 10.51
C ASN A 37 -27.05 -0.71 11.00
N ARG A 38 -26.88 -0.92 12.30
CA ARG A 38 -26.60 -2.23 12.93
C ARG A 38 -25.33 -2.91 12.40
N LEU A 39 -24.34 -2.10 12.04
CA LEU A 39 -23.02 -2.52 11.60
C LEU A 39 -22.02 -2.31 12.74
N ILE A 40 -21.08 -3.25 12.89
CA ILE A 40 -20.04 -3.19 13.92
C ILE A 40 -18.71 -2.89 13.23
N LEU A 41 -18.07 -1.80 13.67
CA LEU A 41 -16.73 -1.44 13.19
C LEU A 41 -15.68 -2.37 13.82
N ASN A 42 -14.76 -2.88 13.00
CA ASN A 42 -13.74 -3.81 13.47
C ASN A 42 -12.50 -3.07 13.98
N ASN A 43 -12.51 -2.74 15.27
CA ASN A 43 -11.42 -2.01 15.93
C ASN A 43 -10.05 -2.70 15.83
N GLN A 44 -10.02 -4.05 15.73
CA GLN A 44 -8.75 -4.79 15.59
C GLN A 44 -8.15 -4.64 14.18
N LYS A 45 -8.97 -4.37 13.16
CA LYS A 45 -8.53 -4.14 11.79
C LYS A 45 -8.30 -2.66 11.47
N THR A 46 -8.88 -1.76 12.28
CA THR A 46 -8.67 -0.31 12.14
C THR A 46 -7.24 0.05 12.51
N GLN A 47 -6.55 0.72 11.59
CA GLN A 47 -5.17 1.15 11.77
C GLN A 47 -4.96 2.50 11.09
N ALA A 48 -3.96 3.24 11.56
CA ALA A 48 -3.52 4.48 10.94
C ALA A 48 -2.17 4.29 10.26
N LEU A 49 -1.94 5.04 9.19
CA LEU A 49 -0.67 5.10 8.48
C LEU A 49 -0.36 6.57 8.18
N ILE A 50 0.79 7.04 8.64
CA ILE A 50 1.25 8.41 8.38
C ILE A 50 2.28 8.37 7.26
N PHE A 51 1.94 8.96 6.11
CA PHE A 51 2.87 9.07 5.00
C PHE A 51 3.91 10.15 5.29
N LYS A 52 5.18 9.83 5.05
CA LYS A 52 6.29 10.74 5.27
C LYS A 52 7.29 10.70 4.12
N THR A 53 7.91 11.84 3.84
CA THR A 53 9.02 11.91 2.88
C THR A 53 10.33 11.54 3.57
N LYS A 54 11.37 11.17 2.81
CA LYS A 54 12.67 10.81 3.38
C LYS A 54 13.32 11.90 4.23
N ASN A 55 12.96 13.16 3.97
CA ASN A 55 13.54 14.33 4.62
C ASN A 55 12.62 14.91 5.71
N SER A 56 11.51 14.25 6.04
CA SER A 56 10.66 14.71 7.14
C SER A 56 11.36 14.49 8.47
N VAL A 57 11.20 15.44 9.40
CA VAL A 57 11.60 15.26 10.80
C VAL A 57 10.87 14.03 11.36
N GLU A 58 11.61 13.20 12.10
CA GLU A 58 11.04 12.01 12.72
C GLU A 58 10.18 12.41 13.92
N THR A 59 8.88 12.54 13.70
CA THR A 59 7.91 12.62 14.78
C THR A 59 7.47 11.19 15.10
N ILE A 60 7.89 10.69 16.26
CA ILE A 60 7.47 9.37 16.75
C ILE A 60 6.09 9.55 17.38
N ILE A 61 5.08 9.00 16.71
CA ILE A 61 3.71 8.95 17.19
C ILE A 61 3.27 7.50 17.03
N ASP A 62 2.98 6.85 18.15
CA ASP A 62 2.65 5.42 18.18
C ASP A 62 1.16 5.17 17.98
N ASP A 63 0.32 6.17 18.27
CA ASP A 63 -1.13 6.06 18.23
C ASP A 63 -1.82 7.41 17.96
N ILE A 64 -3.04 7.33 17.43
CA ILE A 64 -3.97 8.46 17.34
C ILE A 64 -5.27 8.13 18.06
N MET A 65 -5.86 9.15 18.69
CA MET A 65 -7.19 9.05 19.27
C MET A 65 -8.25 9.42 18.22
N LEU A 66 -9.13 8.48 17.90
CA LEU A 66 -10.30 8.68 17.03
C LEU A 66 -11.57 8.47 17.86
N GLY A 67 -12.20 9.57 18.29
CA GLY A 67 -13.20 9.55 19.35
C GLY A 67 -12.61 8.95 20.64
N ASP A 68 -13.27 7.92 21.18
CA ASP A 68 -12.81 7.18 22.36
C ASP A 68 -11.85 6.01 22.03
N PHE A 69 -11.52 5.81 20.75
CA PHE A 69 -10.71 4.68 20.29
C PHE A 69 -9.26 5.07 20.06
N LYS A 70 -8.37 4.29 20.67
CA LYS A 70 -6.93 4.38 20.45
C LYS A 70 -6.56 3.52 19.23
N VAL A 71 -6.16 4.15 18.14
CA VAL A 71 -5.81 3.48 16.89
C VAL A 71 -4.28 3.49 16.71
N PRO A 72 -3.64 2.32 16.55
CA PRO A 72 -2.20 2.25 16.37
C PRO A 72 -1.78 2.84 15.01
N ILE A 73 -0.66 3.57 15.01
CA ILE A 73 0.02 3.97 13.78
C ILE A 73 1.00 2.87 13.40
N ASN A 74 0.78 2.25 12.24
CA ASN A 74 1.65 1.22 11.72
C ASN A 74 2.63 1.80 10.68
N SER A 75 3.76 1.12 10.49
CA SER A 75 4.76 1.48 9.47
C SER A 75 4.40 1.00 8.06
N ASP A 76 3.45 0.07 7.97
CA ASP A 76 2.87 -0.40 6.72
C ASP A 76 1.40 -0.78 6.89
N ALA A 77 0.65 -0.78 5.78
CA ALA A 77 -0.72 -1.24 5.71
C ALA A 77 -0.98 -2.01 4.41
N LYS A 78 -1.81 -3.05 4.49
CA LYS A 78 -2.31 -3.78 3.32
C LYS A 78 -3.70 -3.27 2.96
N ILE A 79 -3.82 -2.65 1.79
CA ILE A 79 -5.07 -2.06 1.29
C ILE A 79 -5.41 -2.73 -0.04
N LEU A 80 -6.52 -3.46 -0.11
CA LEU A 80 -7.01 -4.12 -1.33
C LEU A 80 -5.93 -4.96 -2.06
N GLY A 81 -5.05 -5.62 -1.31
CA GLY A 81 -3.95 -6.43 -1.86
C GLY A 81 -2.66 -5.66 -2.19
N ILE A 82 -2.65 -4.34 -2.02
CA ILE A 82 -1.47 -3.48 -2.15
C ILE A 82 -0.86 -3.29 -0.76
N HIS A 83 0.47 -3.36 -0.65
CA HIS A 83 1.19 -3.07 0.59
C HIS A 83 1.79 -1.67 0.46
N LEU A 84 1.40 -0.78 1.35
CA LEU A 84 1.90 0.59 1.40
C LEU A 84 2.72 0.76 2.67
N ASP A 85 3.96 1.21 2.54
CA ASP A 85 4.79 1.64 3.67
C ASP A 85 4.74 3.16 3.84
N VAL A 86 5.06 3.64 5.04
CA VAL A 86 5.08 5.07 5.40
C VAL A 86 5.86 5.95 4.41
N GLY A 87 6.89 5.41 3.76
CA GLY A 87 7.71 6.14 2.79
C GLY A 87 7.34 5.90 1.33
N LEU A 88 6.27 5.16 1.05
CA LEU A 88 5.86 4.73 -0.29
C LEU A 88 7.04 4.15 -1.09
N ASN A 89 7.90 3.36 -0.43
CA ASN A 89 9.09 2.79 -1.04
C ASN A 89 8.81 1.48 -1.78
N TRP A 90 7.62 0.87 -1.59
CA TRP A 90 7.13 -0.32 -2.29
C TRP A 90 7.90 -1.61 -2.01
N HIS A 91 8.91 -1.60 -1.13
CA HIS A 91 9.75 -2.77 -0.86
C HIS A 91 8.94 -3.97 -0.38
N ALA A 92 8.07 -3.79 0.61
CA ALA A 92 7.22 -4.85 1.15
C ALA A 92 6.28 -5.44 0.08
N HIS A 93 5.74 -4.57 -0.78
CA HIS A 93 4.86 -5.00 -1.86
C HIS A 93 5.60 -5.80 -2.94
N ILE A 94 6.78 -5.32 -3.36
CA ILE A 94 7.63 -6.00 -4.34
C ILE A 94 8.12 -7.34 -3.79
N ALA A 95 8.45 -7.42 -2.51
CA ALA A 95 8.86 -8.67 -1.86
C ALA A 95 7.78 -9.76 -1.94
N GLN A 96 6.50 -9.38 -1.97
CA GLN A 96 5.38 -10.31 -2.17
C GLN A 96 5.12 -10.67 -3.64
N LEU A 97 5.77 -10.02 -4.60
CA LEU A 97 5.74 -10.49 -5.98
C LEU A 97 6.63 -11.72 -6.06
N ASN A 98 6.08 -12.85 -6.48
CA ASN A 98 6.85 -14.09 -6.65
C ASN A 98 7.69 -14.03 -7.94
N LEU A 99 8.68 -13.15 -7.95
CA LEU A 99 9.59 -12.94 -9.08
C LEU A 99 10.44 -14.19 -9.36
N ILE A 100 10.65 -15.04 -8.35
CA ILE A 100 11.32 -16.33 -8.50
C ILE A 100 10.49 -17.25 -9.39
N ALA A 101 9.18 -17.38 -9.11
CA ALA A 101 8.28 -18.17 -9.96
C ALA A 101 8.33 -17.68 -11.41
N LEU A 102 8.26 -16.36 -11.62
CA LEU A 102 8.36 -15.76 -12.95
C LEU A 102 9.70 -16.09 -13.64
N ARG A 103 10.81 -16.01 -12.87
CA ARG A 103 12.16 -16.32 -13.35
C ARG A 103 12.33 -17.80 -13.68
N THR A 104 11.73 -18.71 -12.93
CA THR A 104 11.75 -20.14 -13.22
C THR A 104 10.92 -20.48 -14.46
N SER A 105 9.76 -19.83 -14.64
CA SER A 105 8.89 -20.04 -15.79
C SER A 105 9.55 -19.68 -17.12
N ARG A 106 10.49 -18.71 -17.12
CA ARG A 106 11.25 -18.30 -18.32
C ARG A 106 11.87 -19.46 -19.11
N LYS A 107 12.24 -20.56 -18.44
CA LYS A 107 12.83 -21.73 -19.11
C LYS A 107 11.82 -22.51 -19.97
N TYR A 108 10.53 -22.32 -19.73
CA TYR A 108 9.45 -23.16 -20.26
C TYR A 108 8.47 -22.40 -21.16
N ILE A 109 8.53 -21.06 -21.22
CA ILE A 109 7.58 -20.24 -21.97
C ILE A 109 8.29 -19.24 -22.88
N SER A 110 7.61 -18.83 -23.97
CA SER A 110 8.14 -17.84 -24.92
C SER A 110 8.31 -16.46 -24.26
N TYR A 111 9.10 -15.58 -24.88
CA TYR A 111 9.31 -14.22 -24.40
C TYR A 111 8.00 -13.41 -24.36
N GLU A 112 7.14 -13.60 -25.35
CA GLU A 112 5.83 -12.95 -25.46
C GLU A 112 4.91 -13.42 -24.33
N THR A 113 4.90 -14.73 -24.06
CA THR A 113 4.10 -15.33 -22.98
C THR A 113 4.63 -14.89 -21.62
N LEU A 114 5.94 -14.88 -21.41
CA LEU A 114 6.57 -14.38 -20.18
C LEU A 114 6.24 -12.90 -19.96
N THR A 115 6.24 -12.10 -21.03
CA THR A 115 5.90 -10.67 -20.97
C THR A 115 4.43 -10.48 -20.64
N MET A 116 3.54 -11.30 -21.20
CA MET A 116 2.11 -11.31 -20.86
C MET A 116 1.93 -11.67 -19.38
N VAL A 117 2.54 -12.75 -18.91
CA VAL A 117 2.47 -13.20 -17.51
C VAL A 117 3.02 -12.12 -16.58
N TYR A 118 4.19 -11.57 -16.88
CA TYR A 118 4.77 -10.46 -16.11
C TYR A 118 3.83 -9.26 -16.05
N ARG A 119 3.29 -8.84 -17.20
CA ARG A 119 2.32 -7.74 -17.26
C ARG A 119 1.12 -8.08 -16.41
N VAL A 120 0.54 -9.26 -16.51
CA VAL A 120 -0.58 -9.69 -15.65
C VAL A 120 -0.17 -9.65 -14.17
N PHE A 121 0.92 -10.27 -13.75
CA PHE A 121 1.33 -10.27 -12.33
C PHE A 121 1.61 -8.88 -11.75
N VAL A 122 2.19 -7.98 -12.56
CA VAL A 122 2.52 -6.62 -12.14
C VAL A 122 1.33 -5.66 -12.28
N THR A 123 0.48 -5.83 -13.31
CA THR A 123 -0.71 -4.99 -13.55
C THR A 123 -1.94 -5.44 -12.79
N GLN A 124 -2.07 -6.72 -12.41
CA GLN A 124 -3.15 -7.20 -11.52
C GLN A 124 -3.00 -6.61 -10.11
N LYS A 125 -1.76 -6.32 -9.66
CA LYS A 125 -1.48 -5.54 -8.45
C LYS A 125 -1.31 -4.04 -8.78
N LYS A 126 -2.33 -3.45 -9.43
CA LYS A 126 -2.39 -2.04 -9.88
C LYS A 126 -1.91 -1.06 -8.78
N ASN A 127 -0.65 -0.59 -8.85
CA ASN A 127 -0.16 0.72 -8.36
C ASN A 127 1.36 0.80 -8.11
N ILE A 128 2.16 -0.18 -8.53
CA ILE A 128 3.61 0.05 -8.58
C ILE A 128 3.93 0.83 -9.84
N SER A 129 4.54 2.02 -9.72
CA SER A 129 5.13 2.73 -10.86
C SER A 129 6.06 1.75 -11.61
N PRO A 130 5.72 1.34 -12.85
CA PRO A 130 6.46 0.30 -13.57
C PRO A 130 7.88 0.74 -13.93
N MET A 131 8.19 2.04 -13.87
CA MET A 131 9.38 2.59 -14.51
C MET A 131 10.70 2.08 -13.93
N LYS A 132 10.82 1.86 -12.61
CA LYS A 132 12.07 1.37 -12.02
C LYS A 132 12.34 -0.11 -12.29
N LEU A 133 11.29 -0.94 -12.33
CA LEU A 133 11.44 -2.37 -12.61
C LEU A 133 11.65 -2.63 -14.10
N LEU A 134 11.01 -1.84 -14.98
CA LEU A 134 11.25 -1.89 -16.42
C LEU A 134 12.67 -1.43 -16.77
N LEU A 135 13.17 -0.34 -16.17
CA LEU A 135 14.57 0.08 -16.35
C LEU A 135 15.54 -1.01 -15.90
N TRP A 136 15.30 -1.64 -14.76
CA TRP A 136 16.17 -2.72 -14.28
C TRP A 136 16.18 -3.94 -15.21
N CYS A 137 15.01 -4.37 -15.71
CA CYS A 137 14.92 -5.47 -16.67
C CYS A 137 15.57 -5.13 -18.03
N ILE A 138 15.48 -3.88 -18.49
CA ILE A 138 16.13 -3.40 -19.71
C ILE A 138 17.65 -3.32 -19.53
N GLU A 139 18.12 -2.73 -18.44
CA GLU A 139 19.56 -2.64 -18.13
C GLU A 139 20.20 -4.01 -17.95
N TYR A 140 19.51 -4.95 -17.30
CA TYR A 140 19.99 -6.32 -17.13
C TYR A 140 20.11 -7.06 -18.48
N SER A 141 19.17 -6.85 -19.40
CA SER A 141 19.21 -7.44 -20.74
C SER A 141 20.32 -6.85 -21.60
N SER A 142 20.62 -5.55 -21.44
CA SER A 142 21.72 -4.86 -22.12
C SER A 142 23.11 -5.26 -21.61
N ARG A 143 23.24 -5.63 -20.32
CA ARG A 143 24.51 -6.11 -19.74
C ARG A 143 24.90 -7.50 -20.26
N LYS A 144 23.92 -8.38 -20.52
CA LYS A 144 24.19 -9.73 -21.04
C LYS A 144 24.71 -9.76 -22.48
N LYS A 145 24.31 -8.79 -23.31
CA LYS A 145 24.75 -8.66 -24.72
C LYS A 145 26.18 -8.10 -24.88
N LYS A 146 26.82 -7.64 -23.80
CA LYS A 146 28.20 -7.10 -23.84
C LYS A 146 29.27 -8.08 -23.35
N THR A 147 28.86 -9.27 -22.93
CA THR A 147 29.74 -10.31 -22.34
C THR A 147 29.74 -11.62 -23.13
N GLU A 148 29.16 -11.60 -24.33
CA GLU A 148 29.27 -12.65 -25.36
C GLU A 148 29.95 -12.02 -26.59
#